data_AF-A0A537IB36-F1
#
_entry.id   AF-A0A537IB36-F1
#
_cell.length_a   1.000
_cell.length_b   1.000
_cell.length_c   1.000
_cell.angle_alpha   90.00
_cell.angle_beta   90.00
_cell.angle_gamma   90.00
#
_symmetry.space_group_name_H-M   'P 1'
#
loop_
_entity.id
_entity.type
_entity.pdbx_description
1 polymer ?
#
loop_
_entity_poly.entity_id
_entity_poly.type
_entity_poly.pdbx_seq_one_letter_code
_entity_poly.pdbx_strand_id
1 'polypeptide(L)'
;MLERCAVCGAEEFIPYVCRYCGRTHCVLHRLPENHECPNIQQARAPRQPIVLERRRTGTTLRLIQSPRMNLMPRRELVALSTAWIVLAVSFSTRYMFAWFATPIALLEVFLLSMIVIGTGFLGHELAHKFTAQRYGAWAEFRLWTIGAIMTLVFAAVSQGTFVFAAPGAVYIASRSSYIGDAMDKKTNGIISLVGPLVNVAAAGVFALAYFTLPVIGISGIIINSHNFLPWAIFINLWLGAFNMIPFFILDGQKVLTWNRAIWALVTIPLWLATAAALIQLS
;
A
#
# COMPACT_ATOMS: atom_id res chain seq x y z
N MET A 1 14.60 -47.27 12.62
CA MET A 1 13.41 -48.11 12.83
C MET A 1 12.27 -47.37 12.16
N LEU A 2 11.65 -47.94 11.12
CA LEU A 2 10.52 -47.31 10.43
C LEU A 2 9.29 -47.48 11.32
N GLU A 3 8.58 -46.39 11.61
CA GLU A 3 7.31 -46.45 12.34
C GLU A 3 6.15 -46.55 11.36
N ARG A 4 5.14 -47.36 11.73
CA ARG A 4 3.96 -47.62 10.91
C ARG A 4 2.82 -46.68 11.30
N CYS A 5 2.11 -46.19 10.30
CA CYS A 5 0.88 -45.43 10.53
C CYS A 5 -0.17 -46.31 11.23
N ALA A 6 -0.75 -45.81 12.32
CA ALA A 6 -1.78 -46.51 13.09
C ALA A 6 -3.13 -46.68 12.36
N VAL A 7 -3.27 -46.12 11.15
CA VAL A 7 -4.51 -46.20 10.34
C VAL A 7 -4.32 -47.14 9.14
N CYS A 8 -3.31 -46.88 8.30
CA CYS A 8 -3.09 -47.64 7.06
C CYS A 8 -1.88 -48.57 7.08
N GLY A 9 -1.09 -48.58 8.16
CA GLY A 9 0.11 -49.44 8.27
C GLY A 9 1.30 -49.01 7.41
N ALA A 10 1.20 -47.91 6.64
CA ALA A 10 2.29 -47.40 5.83
C ALA A 10 3.51 -47.07 6.69
N GLU A 11 4.68 -47.54 6.26
CA GLU A 11 5.98 -47.25 6.89
C GLU A 11 6.51 -45.93 6.37
N GLU A 12 6.78 -45.00 7.29
CA GLU A 12 7.29 -43.68 6.96
C GLU A 12 8.62 -43.46 7.67
N PHE A 13 9.56 -42.85 6.96
CA PHE A 13 10.86 -42.46 7.55
C PHE A 13 10.71 -41.30 8.53
N ILE A 14 9.69 -40.45 8.36
CA ILE A 14 9.40 -39.29 9.20
C ILE A 14 7.95 -39.40 9.72
N PRO A 15 7.72 -40.12 10.82
CA PRO A 15 6.39 -40.29 11.40
C PRO A 15 5.83 -38.99 12.01
N TYR A 16 4.52 -38.78 11.86
CA TYR A 16 3.80 -37.71 12.55
C TYR A 16 3.11 -38.23 13.80
N VAL A 17 3.50 -37.73 14.97
CA VAL A 17 2.82 -38.06 16.23
C VAL A 17 1.72 -37.03 16.51
N CYS A 18 0.48 -37.48 16.61
CA CYS A 18 -0.65 -36.60 16.92
C CYS A 18 -0.59 -36.15 18.39
N ARG A 19 -0.62 -34.82 18.62
CA ARG A 19 -0.55 -34.24 19.99
C ARG A 19 -1.77 -34.56 20.86
N TYR A 20 -2.88 -34.97 20.26
CA TYR A 20 -4.14 -35.22 20.97
C TYR A 20 -4.30 -36.69 21.36
N CYS A 21 -3.98 -37.63 20.47
CA CYS A 21 -4.16 -39.07 20.73
C CYS A 21 -2.85 -39.85 20.92
N GLY A 22 -1.69 -39.24 20.68
CA GLY A 22 -0.38 -39.85 20.86
C GLY A 22 0.02 -40.92 19.85
N ARG A 23 -0.83 -41.21 18.84
CA ARG A 23 -0.55 -42.22 17.80
C ARG A 23 0.30 -41.65 16.66
N THR A 24 1.04 -42.55 16.01
CA THR A 24 1.87 -42.26 14.83
C THR A 24 1.07 -42.38 13.52
N HIS A 25 1.25 -41.41 12.62
CA HIS A 25 0.53 -41.29 11.36
C HIS A 25 1.45 -40.91 10.19
N CYS A 26 1.06 -41.30 8.97
CA CYS A 26 1.70 -40.88 7.73
C CYS A 26 1.24 -39.49 7.28
N VAL A 27 1.81 -38.95 6.20
CA VAL A 27 1.48 -37.61 5.66
C VAL A 27 -0.02 -37.48 5.35
N LEU A 28 -0.67 -38.54 4.87
CA LEU A 28 -2.08 -38.54 4.50
C LEU A 28 -3.00 -38.56 5.73
N HIS A 29 -2.58 -39.20 6.82
CA HIS A 29 -3.38 -39.35 8.06
C HIS A 29 -2.94 -38.44 9.20
N ARG A 30 -2.05 -37.46 8.94
CA ARG A 30 -1.47 -36.59 9.98
C ARG A 30 -2.48 -35.64 10.65
N LEU A 31 -3.55 -35.26 9.95
CA LEU A 31 -4.57 -34.37 10.47
C LEU A 31 -5.57 -35.14 11.35
N PRO A 32 -6.04 -34.58 12.48
CA PRO A 32 -7.02 -35.22 13.37
C PRO A 32 -8.29 -35.72 12.66
N GLU A 33 -8.73 -35.04 11.61
CA GLU A 33 -9.87 -35.42 10.79
C GLU A 33 -9.60 -36.66 9.93
N ASN A 34 -8.35 -36.84 9.49
CA ASN A 34 -7.97 -37.89 8.56
C ASN A 34 -7.69 -39.23 9.25
N HIS A 35 -7.63 -39.27 10.58
CA HIS A 35 -7.42 -40.51 11.35
C HIS A 35 -8.48 -40.75 12.42
N GLU A 36 -9.61 -40.05 12.33
CA GLU A 36 -10.72 -40.13 13.29
C GLU A 36 -10.21 -40.02 14.75
N CYS A 37 -9.56 -38.91 15.05
CA CYS A 37 -8.92 -38.72 16.36
C CYS A 37 -9.95 -38.91 17.49
N PRO A 38 -9.71 -39.77 18.50
CA PRO A 38 -10.64 -39.94 19.62
C PRO A 38 -10.80 -38.64 20.42
N ASN A 39 -9.79 -37.78 20.39
CA ASN A 39 -9.78 -36.46 21.01
C ASN A 39 -10.06 -35.33 20.00
N ILE A 40 -10.83 -35.60 18.93
CA ILE A 40 -11.13 -34.63 17.87
C ILE A 40 -11.83 -33.37 18.39
N GLN A 41 -12.59 -33.47 19.48
CA GLN A 41 -13.22 -32.30 20.10
C GLN A 41 -12.19 -31.30 20.64
N GLN A 42 -11.04 -31.77 21.15
CA GLN A 42 -9.95 -30.90 21.58
C GLN A 42 -9.21 -30.29 20.38
N ALA A 43 -9.08 -31.06 19.29
CA ALA A 43 -8.48 -30.57 18.06
C ALA A 43 -9.35 -29.51 17.35
N ARG A 44 -10.68 -29.63 17.48
CA ARG A 44 -11.67 -28.69 16.94
C ARG A 44 -12.07 -27.58 17.91
N ALA A 45 -11.64 -27.65 19.17
CA ALA A 45 -11.96 -26.63 20.15
C ALA A 45 -11.48 -25.28 19.60
N PRO A 46 -12.37 -24.28 19.48
CA PRO A 46 -11.96 -22.96 19.06
C PRO A 46 -10.85 -22.51 20.01
N ARG A 47 -9.70 -22.10 19.46
CA ARG A 47 -8.67 -21.45 20.28
C ARG A 47 -9.38 -20.37 21.05
N GLN A 48 -9.45 -20.53 22.37
CA GLN A 48 -10.04 -19.48 23.17
C GLN A 48 -9.22 -18.23 22.86
N PRO A 49 -9.86 -17.14 22.41
CA PRO A 49 -9.15 -15.87 22.38
C PRO A 49 -8.56 -15.73 23.77
N ILE A 50 -7.27 -15.40 23.86
CA ILE A 50 -6.65 -15.12 25.14
C ILE A 50 -7.36 -13.86 25.64
N VAL A 51 -8.44 -14.04 26.39
CA VAL A 51 -9.12 -12.96 27.08
C VAL A 51 -8.16 -12.60 28.19
N LEU A 52 -7.32 -11.61 27.91
CA LEU A 52 -6.56 -10.93 28.96
C LEU A 52 -7.61 -10.26 29.84
N GLU A 53 -8.04 -10.99 30.86
CA GLU A 53 -8.90 -10.50 31.91
C GLU A 53 -8.18 -9.28 32.50
N ARG A 54 -8.73 -8.08 32.27
CA ARG A 54 -8.16 -6.83 32.79
C ARG A 54 -8.38 -6.83 34.30
N ARG A 55 -7.53 -7.55 35.01
CA ARG A 55 -7.49 -7.57 36.47
C ARG A 55 -7.14 -6.16 36.92
N ARG A 56 -8.14 -5.43 37.43
CA ARG A 56 -7.96 -4.16 38.16
C ARG A 56 -7.32 -4.48 39.52
N THR A 57 -6.10 -4.98 39.51
CA THR A 57 -5.26 -5.05 40.71
C THR A 57 -4.06 -4.18 40.41
N GLY A 58 -4.03 -3.02 41.06
CA GLY A 58 -2.92 -2.09 40.97
C GLY A 58 -1.64 -2.79 41.43
N THR A 59 -0.70 -2.95 40.52
CA THR A 59 0.74 -3.02 40.78
C THR A 59 1.43 -2.98 39.43
N THR A 60 2.15 -1.87 39.18
CA THR A 60 3.12 -1.68 38.09
C THR A 60 2.83 -2.46 36.81
N LEU A 61 1.94 -1.92 35.97
CA LEU A 61 2.09 -2.13 34.53
C LEU A 61 3.52 -1.70 34.21
N ARG A 62 4.44 -2.66 34.06
CA ARG A 62 5.56 -2.45 33.14
C ARG A 62 4.89 -2.20 31.81
N LEU A 63 4.61 -0.91 31.55
CA LEU A 63 4.50 -0.40 30.20
C LEU A 63 5.73 -0.99 29.53
N ILE A 64 5.54 -2.05 28.74
CA ILE A 64 6.51 -2.43 27.73
C ILE A 64 6.66 -1.13 26.97
N GLN A 65 7.72 -0.38 27.29
CA GLN A 65 8.02 0.87 26.66
C GLN A 65 7.99 0.51 25.19
N SER A 66 7.01 1.07 24.48
CA SER A 66 6.93 0.89 23.04
C SER A 66 8.32 1.19 22.53
N PRO A 67 8.96 0.30 21.74
CA PRO A 67 10.22 0.66 21.12
C PRO A 67 10.02 2.03 20.52
N ARG A 68 10.90 2.99 20.85
CA ARG A 68 10.87 4.33 20.25
C ARG A 68 10.86 4.09 18.75
N MET A 69 9.69 4.26 18.14
CA MET A 69 9.57 4.09 16.71
C MET A 69 10.36 5.24 16.13
N ASN A 70 11.56 4.96 15.62
CA ASN A 70 12.27 5.95 14.84
C ASN A 70 11.30 6.40 13.75
N LEU A 71 11.01 7.70 13.73
CA LEU A 71 9.98 8.26 12.85
C LEU A 71 10.23 7.85 11.40
N MET A 72 11.50 7.75 11.01
CA MET A 72 11.92 7.32 9.68
C MET A 72 13.35 6.72 9.72
N PRO A 73 13.52 5.40 9.81
CA PRO A 73 14.84 4.77 9.66
C PRO A 73 15.48 5.09 8.31
N ARG A 74 16.81 5.18 8.26
CA ARG A 74 17.57 5.50 7.02
C ARG A 74 17.21 4.58 5.84
N ARG A 75 16.98 3.28 6.11
CA ARG A 75 16.61 2.30 5.07
C ARG A 75 15.29 2.64 4.39
N GLU A 76 14.31 3.09 5.18
CA GLU A 76 13.01 3.51 4.67
C GLU A 76 13.11 4.82 3.88
N LEU A 77 13.89 5.78 4.37
CA LEU A 77 14.14 7.02 3.63
C LEU A 77 14.79 6.73 2.28
N VAL A 78 15.77 5.83 2.23
CA VAL A 78 16.38 5.39 0.95
C VAL A 78 15.35 4.70 0.07
N ALA A 79 14.51 3.81 0.62
CA ALA A 79 13.46 3.13 -0.14
C ALA A 79 12.45 4.12 -0.75
N LEU A 80 11.96 5.09 0.03
CA LEU A 80 11.05 6.14 -0.43
C LEU A 80 11.70 7.03 -1.48
N SER A 81 12.94 7.48 -1.25
CA SER A 81 13.68 8.28 -2.23
C SER A 81 13.91 7.53 -3.54
N THR A 82 14.24 6.23 -3.48
CA THR A 82 14.39 5.39 -4.67
C THR A 82 13.07 5.26 -5.44
N ALA A 83 11.96 4.96 -4.74
CA ALA A 83 10.64 4.90 -5.38
C ALA A 83 10.25 6.23 -6.04
N TRP A 84 10.52 7.35 -5.35
CA TRP A 84 10.24 8.69 -5.86
C TRP A 84 11.02 9.01 -7.13
N ILE A 85 12.32 8.76 -7.15
CA ILE A 85 13.18 8.96 -8.32
C ILE A 85 12.73 8.07 -9.48
N VAL A 86 12.46 6.78 -9.21
CA VAL A 86 11.99 5.83 -10.23
C VAL A 86 10.69 6.34 -10.88
N LEU A 87 9.72 6.77 -10.08
CA LEU A 87 8.48 7.33 -10.60
C LEU A 87 8.72 8.61 -11.39
N ALA A 88 9.54 9.53 -10.89
CA ALA A 88 9.84 10.79 -11.59
C ALA A 88 10.49 10.54 -12.96
N VAL A 89 11.42 9.60 -13.07
CA VAL A 89 12.01 9.17 -14.34
C VAL A 89 10.94 8.57 -15.26
N SER A 90 10.12 7.65 -14.75
CA SER A 90 9.06 7.01 -15.53
C SER A 90 8.03 8.01 -16.08
N PHE A 91 7.59 8.99 -15.28
CA PHE A 91 6.65 10.02 -15.74
C PHE A 91 7.31 11.05 -16.69
N SER A 92 8.62 11.24 -16.61
CA SER A 92 9.37 12.08 -17.56
C SER A 92 9.59 11.41 -18.92
N THR A 93 9.44 10.08 -18.98
CA THR A 93 9.77 9.27 -20.17
C THR A 93 8.98 9.69 -21.42
N ARG A 94 7.72 10.12 -21.27
CA ARG A 94 6.90 10.61 -22.39
C ARG A 94 7.55 11.79 -23.12
N TYR A 95 8.21 12.67 -22.37
CA TYR A 95 8.92 13.83 -22.94
C TYR A 95 10.26 13.42 -23.55
N MET A 96 10.90 12.35 -23.07
CA MET A 96 12.15 11.82 -23.65
C MET A 96 11.95 11.27 -25.07
N PHE A 97 10.78 10.69 -25.35
CA PHE A 97 10.44 10.15 -26.67
C PHE A 97 9.76 11.18 -27.60
N ALA A 98 9.52 12.40 -27.13
CA ALA A 98 9.02 13.47 -27.99
C ALA A 98 10.15 13.95 -28.91
N TRP A 99 9.89 13.98 -30.22
CA TRP A 99 10.85 14.28 -31.30
C TRP A 99 11.57 15.65 -31.19
N PHE A 100 11.14 16.51 -30.26
CA PHE A 100 11.62 17.90 -30.11
C PHE A 100 12.21 18.21 -28.72
N ALA A 101 12.50 17.20 -27.89
CA ALA A 101 12.97 17.45 -26.53
C ALA A 101 14.47 17.83 -26.47
N THR A 102 14.76 19.09 -26.12
CA THR A 102 16.12 19.55 -25.81
C THR A 102 16.57 19.01 -24.44
N PRO A 103 17.89 18.83 -24.19
CA PRO A 103 18.39 18.38 -22.89
C PRO A 103 17.92 19.25 -21.70
N ILE A 104 17.76 20.56 -21.93
CA ILE A 104 17.29 21.51 -20.92
C ILE A 104 15.82 21.25 -20.59
N ALA A 105 14.95 21.11 -21.60
CA ALA A 105 13.54 20.81 -21.39
C ALA A 105 13.34 19.46 -20.68
N LEU A 106 14.18 18.46 -20.98
CA LEU A 106 14.16 17.19 -20.26
C LEU A 106 14.49 17.35 -18.78
N LEU A 107 15.49 18.16 -18.44
CA LEU A 107 15.83 18.45 -17.05
C LEU A 107 14.70 19.21 -16.34
N GLU A 108 14.10 20.21 -16.99
CA GLU A 108 12.97 20.96 -16.43
C GLU A 108 11.76 20.05 -16.15
N VAL A 109 11.38 19.20 -17.11
CA VAL A 109 10.30 18.22 -16.95
C VAL A 109 10.63 17.24 -15.81
N PHE A 110 11.87 16.76 -15.73
CA PHE A 110 12.27 15.87 -14.65
C PHE A 110 12.15 16.52 -13.27
N LEU A 111 12.63 17.76 -13.13
CA LEU A 111 12.54 18.51 -11.88
C LEU A 111 11.09 18.82 -11.49
N LEU A 112 10.24 19.20 -12.44
CA LEU A 112 8.81 19.39 -12.18
C LEU A 112 8.11 18.07 -11.85
N SER A 113 8.48 16.97 -12.51
CA SER A 113 7.96 15.63 -12.20
C SER A 113 8.36 15.19 -10.80
N MET A 114 9.57 15.52 -10.34
CA MET A 114 9.97 15.30 -8.94
C MET A 114 9.02 16.04 -7.98
N ILE A 115 8.64 17.29 -8.26
CA ILE A 115 7.70 18.05 -7.41
C ILE A 115 6.31 17.40 -7.43
N VAL A 116 5.76 17.11 -8.61
CA VAL A 116 4.42 16.54 -8.76
C VAL A 116 4.32 15.16 -8.12
N ILE A 117 5.26 14.26 -8.43
CA ILE A 117 5.29 12.93 -7.83
C ILE A 117 5.62 13.01 -6.34
N GLY A 118 6.44 13.96 -5.91
CA GLY A 118 6.74 14.16 -4.49
C GLY A 118 5.48 14.52 -3.70
N THR A 119 4.71 15.50 -4.18
CA THR A 119 3.44 15.88 -3.53
C THR A 119 2.39 14.77 -3.61
N GLY A 120 2.33 14.01 -4.70
CA GLY A 120 1.39 12.91 -4.89
C GLY A 120 1.77 11.62 -4.16
N PHE A 121 2.85 10.96 -4.59
CA PHE A 121 3.28 9.67 -4.06
C PHE A 121 3.87 9.76 -2.64
N LEU A 122 4.86 10.64 -2.39
CA LEU A 122 5.43 10.72 -1.03
C LEU A 122 4.39 11.23 -0.04
N GLY A 123 3.60 12.25 -0.44
CA GLY A 123 2.48 12.73 0.36
C GLY A 123 1.51 11.61 0.73
N HIS A 124 1.08 10.81 -0.25
CA HIS A 124 0.20 9.66 -0.06
C HIS A 124 0.77 8.62 0.92
N GLU A 125 1.99 8.11 0.67
CA GLU A 125 2.61 7.08 1.51
C GLU A 125 2.87 7.58 2.93
N LEU A 126 3.38 8.81 3.08
CA LEU A 126 3.59 9.42 4.39
C LEU A 126 2.28 9.63 5.14
N ALA A 127 1.19 9.93 4.43
CA ALA A 127 -0.12 10.10 5.06
C ALA A 127 -0.66 8.78 5.60
N HIS A 128 -0.51 7.66 4.89
CA HIS A 128 -0.78 6.33 5.46
C HIS A 128 0.04 6.08 6.71
N LYS A 129 1.35 6.30 6.63
CA LYS A 129 2.29 6.04 7.71
C LYS A 129 1.96 6.86 8.95
N PHE A 130 1.86 8.18 8.83
CA PHE A 130 1.63 9.05 9.98
C PHE A 130 0.23 8.85 10.57
N THR A 131 -0.78 8.57 9.73
CA THR A 131 -2.13 8.24 10.22
C THR A 131 -2.10 6.91 10.98
N ALA A 132 -1.44 5.88 10.46
CA ALA A 132 -1.29 4.59 11.15
C ALA A 132 -0.57 4.74 12.50
N GLN A 133 0.53 5.51 12.52
CA GLN A 133 1.29 5.78 13.75
C GLN A 133 0.46 6.56 14.78
N ARG A 134 -0.40 7.49 14.34
CA ARG A 134 -1.34 8.20 15.21
C ARG A 134 -2.37 7.27 15.85
N TYR A 135 -2.79 6.22 15.14
CA TYR A 135 -3.60 5.14 15.69
C TYR A 135 -2.81 4.11 16.52
N GLY A 136 -1.51 4.34 16.75
CA GLY A 136 -0.65 3.45 17.53
C GLY A 136 -0.21 2.18 16.82
N ALA A 137 -0.37 2.11 15.49
CA ALA A 137 0.17 1.03 14.67
C ALA A 137 1.62 1.32 14.27
N TRP A 138 2.41 0.27 14.12
CA TRP A 138 3.70 0.36 13.47
C TRP A 138 3.50 0.46 11.96
N ALA A 139 4.24 1.35 11.31
CA ALA A 139 4.16 1.57 9.88
C ALA A 139 5.54 1.85 9.28
N GLU A 140 5.89 1.16 8.21
CA GLU A 140 7.16 1.27 7.50
C GLU A 140 6.95 1.12 5.99
N PHE A 141 7.42 2.08 5.20
CA PHE A 141 7.48 1.93 3.75
C PHE A 141 8.52 0.90 3.32
N ARG A 142 8.13 0.02 2.40
CA ARG A 142 9.06 -0.94 1.77
C ARG A 142 8.98 -0.81 0.26
N LEU A 143 10.15 -0.69 -0.35
CA LEU A 143 10.30 -0.74 -1.79
C LEU A 143 10.00 -2.16 -2.27
N TRP A 144 9.14 -2.28 -3.27
CA TRP A 144 8.95 -3.49 -4.04
C TRP A 144 9.82 -3.41 -5.29
N THR A 145 11.03 -3.97 -5.22
CA THR A 145 12.03 -3.85 -6.30
C THR A 145 11.50 -4.28 -7.66
N ILE A 146 10.73 -5.37 -7.71
CA ILE A 146 10.09 -5.82 -8.96
C ILE A 146 9.10 -4.76 -9.44
N GLY A 147 8.24 -4.23 -8.57
CA GLY A 147 7.32 -3.14 -8.91
C GLY A 147 8.03 -1.90 -9.46
N ALA A 148 9.14 -1.50 -8.85
CA ALA A 148 9.96 -0.38 -9.32
C ALA A 148 10.58 -0.66 -10.70
N ILE A 149 11.07 -1.87 -10.95
CA ILE A 149 11.56 -2.28 -12.28
C ILE A 149 10.42 -2.27 -13.29
N MET A 150 9.25 -2.84 -12.95
CA MET A 150 8.07 -2.81 -13.83
C MET A 150 7.64 -1.38 -14.13
N THR A 151 7.72 -0.46 -13.16
CA THR A 151 7.43 0.97 -13.36
C THR A 151 8.30 1.57 -14.47
N LEU A 152 9.61 1.26 -14.49
CA LEU A 152 10.53 1.71 -15.53
C LEU A 152 10.27 1.02 -16.87
N VAL A 153 10.12 -0.31 -16.87
CA VAL A 153 9.92 -1.10 -18.08
C VAL A 153 8.63 -0.71 -18.79
N PHE A 154 7.50 -0.63 -18.08
CA PHE A 154 6.24 -0.22 -18.68
C PHE A 154 6.29 1.21 -19.20
N ALA A 155 6.93 2.13 -18.47
CA ALA A 155 7.12 3.50 -18.94
C ALA A 155 7.96 3.55 -20.23
N ALA A 156 9.07 2.82 -20.29
CA ALA A 156 9.94 2.81 -21.46
C ALA A 156 9.26 2.16 -22.68
N VAL A 157 8.69 0.96 -22.52
CA VAL A 157 8.03 0.21 -23.61
C VAL A 157 6.81 0.95 -24.15
N SER A 158 6.06 1.62 -23.28
CA SER A 158 4.88 2.40 -23.67
C SER A 158 5.21 3.83 -24.12
N GLN A 159 6.50 4.21 -24.18
CA GLN A 159 6.95 5.58 -24.44
C GLN A 159 6.29 6.62 -23.52
N GLY A 160 6.09 6.25 -22.26
CA GLY A 160 5.48 7.08 -21.23
C GLY A 160 3.96 7.25 -21.34
N THR A 161 3.28 6.45 -22.17
CA THR A 161 1.81 6.45 -22.22
C THR A 161 1.18 5.68 -21.06
N PHE A 162 1.88 4.67 -20.54
CA PHE A 162 1.44 3.86 -19.42
C PHE A 162 2.55 3.71 -18.37
N VAL A 163 2.26 4.12 -17.14
CA VAL A 163 3.17 3.99 -15.99
C VAL A 163 2.51 3.15 -14.90
N PHE A 164 3.08 1.98 -14.63
CA PHE A 164 2.64 1.13 -13.52
C PHE A 164 3.15 1.69 -12.19
N ALA A 165 2.41 2.62 -11.58
CA ALA A 165 2.85 3.37 -10.41
C ALA A 165 2.68 2.62 -9.07
N ALA A 166 3.31 1.45 -8.94
CA ALA A 166 3.32 0.67 -7.69
C ALA A 166 4.74 0.22 -7.31
N PRO A 167 5.66 1.15 -7.00
CA PRO A 167 7.05 0.82 -6.67
C PRO A 167 7.23 0.28 -5.24
N GLY A 168 6.21 0.36 -4.39
CA GLY A 168 6.27 -0.05 -2.99
C GLY A 168 4.95 0.24 -2.26
N ALA A 169 4.93 0.04 -0.95
CA ALA A 169 3.78 0.34 -0.11
C ALA A 169 4.22 0.54 1.36
N VAL A 170 3.41 1.25 2.13
CA VAL A 170 3.50 1.26 3.60
C VAL A 170 2.90 0.00 4.21
N TYR A 171 3.74 -0.77 4.90
CA TYR A 171 3.35 -1.94 5.65
C TYR A 171 2.88 -1.51 7.04
N ILE A 172 1.64 -1.85 7.38
CA ILE A 172 1.02 -1.48 8.66
C ILE A 172 0.83 -2.73 9.51
N ALA A 173 1.40 -2.72 10.71
CA ALA A 173 1.20 -3.75 11.73
C ALA A 173 0.59 -3.12 12.97
N SER A 174 -0.64 -3.52 13.31
CA SER A 174 -1.28 -3.05 14.54
C SER A 174 -0.56 -3.62 15.77
N ARG A 175 -0.44 -2.80 16.82
CA ARG A 175 0.07 -3.22 18.14
C ARG A 175 -0.75 -4.38 18.73
N SER A 176 -2.05 -4.39 18.45
CA SER A 176 -2.96 -5.47 18.88
C SER A 176 -2.72 -6.78 18.12
N SER A 177 -2.09 -6.72 16.95
CA SER A 177 -1.82 -7.89 16.11
C SER A 177 -0.79 -8.84 16.74
N TYR A 178 0.07 -8.35 17.65
CA TYR A 178 0.97 -9.20 18.45
C TYR A 178 0.24 -9.99 19.55
N ILE A 179 -0.96 -9.55 19.95
CA ILE A 179 -1.81 -10.19 20.95
C ILE A 179 -2.93 -11.00 20.27
N GLY A 180 -3.01 -10.97 18.93
CA GLY A 180 -3.98 -11.70 18.14
C GLY A 180 -5.26 -10.92 17.80
N ASP A 181 -5.33 -9.63 18.16
CA ASP A 181 -6.46 -8.78 17.79
C ASP A 181 -6.21 -8.13 16.42
N ALA A 182 -7.10 -8.39 15.47
CA ALA A 182 -7.07 -7.75 14.16
C ALA A 182 -7.30 -6.24 14.30
N MET A 183 -6.67 -5.45 13.43
CA MET A 183 -6.95 -4.01 13.38
C MET A 183 -8.42 -3.80 13.05
N ASP A 184 -9.07 -2.90 13.80
CA ASP A 184 -10.45 -2.52 13.55
C ASP A 184 -10.64 -2.09 12.08
N LYS A 185 -11.69 -2.63 11.44
CA LYS A 185 -11.96 -2.41 10.01
C LYS A 185 -12.11 -0.92 9.70
N LYS A 186 -12.74 -0.17 10.62
CA LYS A 186 -12.89 1.29 10.47
C LYS A 186 -11.55 2.00 10.50
N THR A 187 -10.69 1.67 11.46
CA THR A 187 -9.35 2.25 11.54
C THR A 187 -8.53 1.95 10.28
N ASN A 188 -8.53 0.70 9.82
CA ASN A 188 -7.81 0.31 8.59
C ASN A 188 -8.37 1.02 7.35
N GLY A 189 -9.70 1.13 7.24
CA GLY A 189 -10.35 1.85 6.16
C GLY A 189 -10.03 3.34 6.15
N ILE A 190 -10.02 4.00 7.32
CA ILE A 190 -9.62 5.41 7.44
C ILE A 190 -8.17 5.59 7.01
N ILE A 191 -7.25 4.78 7.53
CA ILE A 191 -5.82 4.90 7.16
C ILE A 191 -5.65 4.77 5.65
N SER A 192 -6.35 3.83 5.03
CA SER A 192 -6.30 3.58 3.58
C SER A 192 -6.96 4.71 2.77
N LEU A 193 -7.96 5.39 3.32
CA LEU A 193 -8.60 6.51 2.64
C LEU A 193 -7.76 7.79 2.62
N VAL A 194 -6.95 8.03 3.66
CA VAL A 194 -6.19 9.29 3.78
C VAL A 194 -5.17 9.48 2.65
N GLY A 195 -4.53 8.41 2.16
CA GLY A 195 -3.60 8.48 1.02
C GLY A 195 -4.26 9.10 -0.23
N PRO A 196 -5.31 8.49 -0.79
CA PRO A 196 -6.05 9.05 -1.92
C PRO A 196 -6.57 10.49 -1.68
N LEU A 197 -6.96 10.84 -0.46
CA LEU A 197 -7.37 12.21 -0.13
C LEU A 197 -6.21 13.21 -0.21
N VAL A 198 -4.99 12.81 0.14
CA VAL A 198 -3.79 13.66 -0.06
C VAL A 198 -3.51 13.89 -1.53
N ASN A 199 -3.72 12.89 -2.40
CA ASN A 199 -3.64 13.10 -3.84
C ASN A 199 -4.69 14.08 -4.35
N VAL A 200 -5.94 14.00 -3.87
CA VAL A 200 -6.98 14.99 -4.22
C VAL A 200 -6.59 16.39 -3.76
N ALA A 201 -6.05 16.53 -2.55
CA ALA A 201 -5.57 17.81 -2.04
C ALA A 201 -4.43 18.38 -2.89
N ALA A 202 -3.45 17.54 -3.27
CA ALA A 202 -2.35 17.94 -4.15
C ALA A 202 -2.87 18.37 -5.54
N ALA A 203 -3.80 17.62 -6.13
CA ALA A 203 -4.47 18.03 -7.37
C ALA A 203 -5.18 19.38 -7.22
N GLY A 204 -5.85 19.62 -6.09
CA GLY A 204 -6.48 20.90 -5.77
C GLY A 204 -5.50 22.07 -5.70
N VAL A 205 -4.30 21.85 -5.15
CA VAL A 205 -3.23 22.87 -5.12
C VAL A 205 -2.74 23.20 -6.53
N PHE A 206 -2.51 22.20 -7.38
CA PHE A 206 -2.13 22.44 -8.78
C PHE A 206 -3.26 23.07 -9.60
N ALA A 207 -4.51 22.71 -9.33
CA ALA A 207 -5.68 23.32 -9.97
C ALA A 207 -5.83 24.78 -9.57
N LEU A 208 -5.62 25.11 -8.29
CA LEU A 208 -5.59 26.49 -7.83
C LEU A 208 -4.52 27.28 -8.59
N ALA A 209 -3.29 26.76 -8.66
CA ALA A 209 -2.21 27.39 -9.42
C ALA A 209 -2.55 27.56 -10.90
N TYR A 210 -3.17 26.56 -11.53
CA TYR A 210 -3.60 26.63 -12.93
C TYR A 210 -4.57 27.78 -13.20
N PHE A 211 -5.52 28.03 -12.30
CA PHE A 211 -6.50 29.11 -12.47
C PHE A 211 -5.97 30.48 -12.01
N THR A 212 -5.07 30.55 -11.04
CA THR A 212 -4.60 31.84 -10.49
C THR A 212 -3.41 32.44 -11.22
N LEU A 213 -2.51 31.62 -11.79
CA LEU A 213 -1.31 32.13 -12.47
C LEU A 213 -1.65 33.03 -13.69
N PRO A 214 -2.63 32.70 -14.55
CA PRO A 214 -3.00 33.56 -15.67
C PRO A 214 -3.50 34.94 -15.23
N VAL A 215 -4.17 35.02 -14.07
CA VAL A 215 -4.71 36.28 -13.52
C VAL A 215 -3.59 37.26 -13.15
N ILE A 216 -2.42 36.76 -12.76
CA ILE A 216 -1.25 37.58 -12.43
C ILE A 216 -0.27 37.74 -13.60
N GLY A 217 -0.72 37.43 -14.83
CA GLY A 217 0.07 37.61 -16.06
C GLY A 217 1.05 36.46 -16.36
N ILE A 218 0.97 35.34 -15.63
CA ILE A 218 1.77 34.14 -15.89
C ILE A 218 0.91 33.14 -16.67
N SER A 219 1.18 32.96 -17.97
CA SER A 219 0.38 32.09 -18.85
C SER A 219 0.37 30.61 -18.47
N GLY A 220 1.23 30.20 -17.54
CA GLY A 220 1.33 28.85 -16.99
C GLY A 220 2.79 28.45 -16.77
N ILE A 221 3.02 27.19 -16.41
CA ILE A 221 4.36 26.59 -16.39
C ILE A 221 4.54 25.91 -17.74
N ILE A 222 5.05 26.66 -18.72
CA ILE A 222 5.13 26.21 -20.11
C ILE A 222 6.53 25.67 -20.40
N ILE A 223 6.62 24.41 -20.84
CA ILE A 223 7.84 23.79 -21.35
C ILE A 223 7.57 23.33 -22.77
N ASN A 224 8.39 23.76 -23.75
CA ASN A 224 8.23 23.42 -25.16
C ASN A 224 6.78 23.59 -25.68
N SER A 225 6.14 24.71 -25.32
CA SER A 225 4.74 25.03 -25.68
C SER A 225 3.66 24.18 -24.99
N HIS A 226 4.01 23.33 -24.03
CA HIS A 226 3.06 22.56 -23.23
C HIS A 226 2.97 23.10 -21.81
N ASN A 227 1.74 23.38 -21.35
CA ASN A 227 1.49 23.75 -19.96
C ASN A 227 1.55 22.49 -19.08
N PHE A 228 2.43 22.50 -18.08
CA PHE A 228 2.68 21.36 -17.19
C PHE A 228 1.61 21.21 -16.09
N LEU A 229 0.88 22.27 -15.76
CA LEU A 229 -0.09 22.25 -14.64
C LEU A 229 -1.27 21.29 -14.86
N PRO A 230 -1.92 21.24 -16.03
CA PRO A 230 -2.93 20.21 -16.32
C PRO A 230 -2.42 18.78 -16.12
N TRP A 231 -1.16 18.51 -16.52
CA TRP A 231 -0.51 17.22 -16.27
C TRP A 231 -0.29 16.95 -14.78
N ALA A 232 0.11 17.96 -14.00
CA ALA A 232 0.27 17.84 -12.56
C ALA A 232 -1.03 17.49 -11.82
N ILE A 233 -2.13 18.11 -12.25
CA ILE A 233 -3.50 17.83 -11.76
C ILE A 233 -3.86 16.38 -12.11
N PHE A 234 -3.73 16.00 -13.38
CA PHE A 234 -4.07 14.67 -13.86
C PHE A 234 -3.28 13.56 -13.14
N ILE A 235 -1.96 13.70 -12.98
CA ILE A 235 -1.12 12.70 -12.31
C ILE A 235 -1.61 12.46 -10.88
N ASN A 236 -1.89 13.53 -10.13
CA ASN A 236 -2.37 13.38 -8.76
C ASN A 236 -3.76 12.72 -8.71
N LEU A 237 -4.70 13.15 -9.55
CA LEU A 237 -6.02 12.52 -9.64
C LEU A 237 -5.90 11.04 -10.02
N TRP A 238 -5.09 10.71 -11.02
CA TRP A 238 -4.83 9.34 -11.47
C TRP A 238 -4.25 8.46 -10.36
N LEU A 239 -3.23 8.93 -9.63
CA LEU A 239 -2.63 8.19 -8.51
C LEU A 239 -3.66 7.90 -7.40
N GLY A 240 -4.51 8.88 -7.07
CA GLY A 240 -5.59 8.67 -6.11
C GLY A 240 -6.66 7.71 -6.64
N ALA A 241 -7.09 7.87 -7.89
CA ALA A 241 -8.13 7.05 -8.52
C ALA A 241 -7.69 5.58 -8.64
N PHE A 242 -6.45 5.35 -9.07
CA PHE A 242 -5.84 4.04 -9.20
C PHE A 242 -5.81 3.31 -7.85
N ASN A 243 -5.36 3.99 -6.79
CA ASN A 243 -5.34 3.39 -5.45
C ASN A 243 -6.73 3.10 -4.88
N MET A 244 -7.80 3.74 -5.38
CA MET A 244 -9.18 3.46 -4.98
C MET A 244 -9.82 2.28 -5.73
N ILE A 245 -9.13 1.65 -6.69
CA ILE A 245 -9.59 0.39 -7.29
C ILE A 245 -9.63 -0.69 -6.19
N PRO A 246 -10.76 -1.41 -6.00
CA PRO A 246 -10.92 -2.40 -4.94
C PRO A 246 -10.33 -3.74 -5.38
N PHE A 247 -9.01 -3.76 -5.55
CA PHE A 247 -8.28 -4.92 -6.03
C PHE A 247 -6.96 -5.11 -5.28
N PHE A 248 -6.72 -6.35 -4.86
CA PHE A 248 -5.46 -6.80 -4.29
C PHE A 248 -4.97 -5.95 -3.10
N ILE A 249 -3.79 -5.32 -3.20
CA ILE A 249 -3.14 -4.56 -2.13
C ILE A 249 -3.54 -3.08 -2.07
N LEU A 250 -4.34 -2.61 -3.03
CA LEU A 250 -4.71 -1.19 -3.18
C LEU A 250 -5.64 -0.73 -2.04
N ASP A 251 -5.61 0.56 -1.77
CA ASP A 251 -6.35 1.17 -0.65
C ASP A 251 -7.86 0.99 -0.75
N GLY A 252 -8.39 1.10 -1.97
CA GLY A 252 -9.81 0.98 -2.27
C GLY A 252 -10.40 -0.32 -1.74
N GLN A 253 -9.63 -1.40 -1.70
CA GLN A 253 -10.07 -2.68 -1.15
C GLN A 253 -10.37 -2.60 0.35
N LYS A 254 -9.52 -1.91 1.11
CA LYS A 254 -9.69 -1.72 2.56
C LYS A 254 -10.80 -0.72 2.85
N VAL A 255 -10.94 0.33 2.04
CA VAL A 255 -12.05 1.30 2.18
C VAL A 255 -13.40 0.66 1.86
N LEU A 256 -13.50 -0.11 0.77
CA LEU A 256 -14.72 -0.81 0.37
C LEU A 256 -15.18 -1.84 1.41
N THR A 257 -14.25 -2.59 1.98
CA THR A 257 -14.53 -3.59 3.03
C THR A 257 -14.96 -2.95 4.35
N TRP A 258 -14.51 -1.74 4.63
CA TRP A 258 -14.97 -0.94 5.78
C TRP A 258 -16.35 -0.33 5.53
N ASN A 259 -16.51 0.46 4.46
CA ASN A 259 -17.75 1.16 4.14
C ASN A 259 -17.89 1.42 2.64
N ARG A 260 -18.85 0.72 2.01
CA ARG A 260 -19.11 0.81 0.57
C ARG A 260 -19.58 2.19 0.12
N ALA A 261 -20.35 2.90 0.94
CA ALA A 261 -20.86 4.23 0.61
C ALA A 261 -19.71 5.25 0.59
N ILE A 262 -18.82 5.21 1.60
CA ILE A 262 -17.64 6.08 1.63
C ILE A 262 -16.72 5.79 0.45
N TRP A 263 -16.48 4.52 0.15
CA TRP A 263 -15.71 4.13 -1.03
C TRP A 263 -16.33 4.73 -2.31
N ALA A 264 -17.64 4.55 -2.54
CA ALA A 264 -18.29 5.07 -3.73
C ALA A 264 -18.27 6.61 -3.82
N LEU A 265 -18.50 7.30 -2.70
CA LEU A 265 -18.48 8.77 -2.61
C LEU A 265 -17.10 9.38 -2.94
N VAL A 266 -16.02 8.63 -2.76
CA VAL A 266 -14.66 9.10 -3.09
C VAL A 266 -14.24 8.60 -4.46
N THR A 267 -14.43 7.31 -4.75
CA THR A 267 -13.99 6.69 -6.00
C THR A 267 -14.69 7.29 -7.22
N ILE A 268 -16.02 7.47 -7.18
CA ILE A 268 -16.78 7.91 -8.37
C ILE A 268 -16.36 9.32 -8.79
N PRO A 269 -16.39 10.35 -7.91
CA PRO A 269 -15.95 11.69 -8.30
C PRO A 269 -14.48 11.73 -8.72
N LEU A 270 -13.62 10.93 -8.07
CA LEU A 270 -12.19 10.89 -8.39
C LEU A 270 -11.92 10.36 -9.79
N TRP A 271 -12.60 9.27 -10.21
CA TRP A 271 -12.51 8.76 -11.58
C TRP A 271 -13.13 9.70 -12.61
N LEU A 272 -14.26 10.34 -12.29
CA LEU A 272 -14.87 11.35 -13.17
C LEU A 272 -13.93 12.55 -13.38
N ALA A 273 -13.32 13.06 -12.31
CA ALA A 273 -12.34 14.14 -12.37
C ALA A 273 -11.09 13.72 -13.16
N THR A 274 -10.62 12.50 -12.97
CA THR A 274 -9.48 11.94 -13.71
C THR A 274 -9.79 11.84 -15.21
N ALA A 275 -10.98 11.36 -15.58
CA ALA A 275 -11.42 11.28 -16.97
C ALA A 275 -11.56 12.68 -17.60
N ALA A 276 -12.15 13.63 -16.88
CA ALA A 276 -12.27 15.02 -17.35
C ALA A 276 -10.90 15.67 -17.57
N ALA A 277 -9.95 15.45 -16.66
CA ALA A 277 -8.58 15.94 -16.80
C ALA A 277 -7.85 15.27 -17.99
N LEU A 278 -8.09 13.99 -18.23
CA LEU A 278 -7.52 13.28 -19.39
C LEU A 278 -8.02 13.84 -20.72
N ILE A 279 -9.32 14.14 -20.82
CA ILE A 279 -9.93 14.74 -22.03
C ILE A 279 -9.34 16.13 -22.31
N GLN A 280 -8.97 16.89 -21.28
CA GLN A 280 -8.30 18.19 -21.46
C GLN A 280 -6.85 18.06 -21.95
N LEU A 281 -6.22 16.89 -21.76
CA LEU A 281 -4.83 16.61 -22.14
C LEU A 281 -4.70 15.97 -23.54
N SER A 282 -5.79 15.41 -24.08
CA SER A 282 -5.89 14.80 -25.40
C SER A 282 -6.21 15.81 -26.49
#